data_AF-A0A7Y0AHH4-F1
#
_entry.id   AF-A0A7Y0AHH4-F1
#
_cell.length_a   1.000
_cell.length_b   1.000
_cell.length_c   1.000
_cell.angle_alpha   90.00
_cell.angle_beta   90.00
_cell.angle_gamma   90.00
#
_symmetry.space_group_name_H-M   'P 1'
#
loop_
_entity.id
_entity.type
_entity.pdbx_description
1 polymer ?
#
loop_
_entity_poly.entity_id
_entity_poly.type
_entity_poly.pdbx_seq_one_letter_code
_entity_poly.pdbx_strand_id
1 'polypeptide(L)'
;MNTETLRGLAHLARLEFDPAREQQMLADLNGILDWVAQLEKVNTDGVAPLVHLSHEINVLRPDEARNTVSRQEALRNAPRHDSDYFRVPKVLD
;
A
#
# COMPACT_ATOMS: atom_id res chain seq x y z
N MET A 1 -17.51 -11.28 3.18
CA MET A 1 -16.77 -10.47 4.18
C MET A 1 -17.76 -9.78 5.12
N ASN A 2 -17.38 -9.46 6.37
CA ASN A 2 -18.24 -8.77 7.35
C ASN A 2 -17.71 -7.35 7.68
N THR A 3 -18.52 -6.55 8.39
CA THR A 3 -18.19 -5.16 8.75
C THR A 3 -16.93 -5.02 9.60
N GLU A 4 -16.70 -5.96 10.53
CA GLU A 4 -15.49 -5.97 11.36
C GLU A 4 -14.22 -6.11 10.52
N THR A 5 -14.24 -7.04 9.55
CA THR A 5 -13.12 -7.25 8.61
C THR A 5 -12.88 -6.01 7.75
N LEU A 6 -13.96 -5.35 7.29
CA LEU A 6 -13.85 -4.11 6.52
C LEU A 6 -13.17 -2.99 7.34
N ARG A 7 -13.55 -2.83 8.62
CA ARG A 7 -12.91 -1.86 9.53
C ARG A 7 -11.45 -2.21 9.81
N GLY A 8 -11.14 -3.50 9.97
CA GLY A 8 -9.76 -3.97 10.11
C GLY A 8 -8.91 -3.60 8.90
N LEU A 9 -9.42 -3.84 7.68
CA LEU A 9 -8.77 -3.43 6.44
C LEU A 9 -8.61 -1.92 6.33
N ALA A 10 -9.62 -1.14 6.72
CA ALA A 10 -9.53 0.32 6.81
C ALA A 10 -8.33 0.78 7.63
N HIS A 11 -8.20 0.19 8.82
CA HIS A 11 -7.16 0.55 9.76
C HIS A 11 -5.77 0.20 9.23
N LEU A 12 -5.62 -0.97 8.60
CA LEU A 12 -4.37 -1.41 7.97
C LEU A 12 -3.98 -0.49 6.80
N ALA A 13 -4.96 -0.05 6.00
CA ALA A 13 -4.76 0.85 4.88
C ALA A 13 -4.68 2.35 5.28
N ARG A 14 -4.82 2.68 6.57
CA ARG A 14 -4.92 4.06 7.08
C ARG A 14 -6.02 4.89 6.41
N LEU A 15 -7.17 4.25 6.17
CA LEU A 15 -8.37 4.88 5.64
C LEU A 15 -9.36 5.19 6.76
N GLU A 16 -9.90 6.41 6.76
CA GLU A 16 -11.01 6.80 7.61
C GLU A 16 -12.31 6.72 6.80
N PHE A 17 -13.34 6.07 7.34
CA PHE A 17 -14.59 5.81 6.64
C PHE A 17 -15.77 6.59 7.23
N ASP A 18 -16.60 7.09 6.32
CA ASP A 18 -17.93 7.60 6.65
C ASP A 18 -18.87 6.41 6.98
N PRO A 19 -19.43 6.34 8.20
CA PRO A 19 -20.35 5.27 8.59
C PRO A 19 -21.56 5.14 7.67
N ALA A 20 -22.00 6.25 7.04
CA ALA A 20 -23.14 6.23 6.12
C ALA A 20 -22.86 5.44 4.83
N ARG A 21 -21.59 5.29 4.44
CA ARG A 21 -21.18 4.59 3.20
C ARG A 21 -20.66 3.17 3.45
N GLU A 22 -20.55 2.77 4.70
CA GLU A 22 -19.95 1.48 5.10
C GLU A 22 -20.70 0.28 4.47
N GLN A 23 -22.03 0.34 4.42
CA GLN A 23 -22.84 -0.74 3.83
C GLN A 23 -22.65 -0.86 2.32
N GLN A 24 -22.56 0.26 1.60
CA GLN A 24 -22.31 0.25 0.16
C GLN A 24 -20.92 -0.33 -0.14
N MET A 25 -19.91 0.11 0.60
CA MET A 25 -18.53 -0.39 0.44
C MET A 25 -18.44 -1.89 0.71
N LEU A 26 -19.16 -2.39 1.73
CA LEU A 26 -19.23 -3.81 2.01
C LEU A 26 -19.83 -4.60 0.83
N ALA A 27 -20.90 -4.08 0.22
CA ALA A 27 -21.51 -4.70 -0.96
C ALA A 27 -20.54 -4.70 -2.16
N ASP A 28 -19.92 -3.56 -2.44
CA ASP A 28 -18.98 -3.41 -3.57
C ASP A 28 -17.78 -4.34 -3.42
N LEU A 29 -17.18 -4.40 -2.22
CA LEU A 29 -16.02 -5.26 -1.97
C LEU A 29 -16.39 -6.75 -2.00
N ASN A 30 -17.55 -7.15 -1.50
CA ASN A 30 -18.02 -8.53 -1.68
C ASN A 30 -18.22 -8.86 -3.16
N GLY A 31 -18.78 -7.95 -3.96
CA GLY A 31 -18.92 -8.14 -5.41
C GLY A 31 -17.57 -8.31 -6.13
N ILE A 32 -16.55 -7.55 -5.74
CA ILE A 32 -15.18 -7.72 -6.27
C ILE A 32 -14.62 -9.08 -5.89
N LEU A 33 -14.79 -9.52 -4.63
CA LEU A 33 -14.31 -10.83 -4.19
C LEU A 33 -15.00 -11.98 -4.93
N ASP A 34 -16.31 -11.90 -5.16
CA ASP A 34 -17.06 -12.89 -5.94
C ASP A 34 -16.60 -12.96 -7.41
N TRP A 35 -16.19 -11.82 -7.97
CA TRP A 35 -15.60 -11.77 -9.30
C TRP A 35 -14.19 -12.38 -9.34
N VAL A 36 -13.35 -12.09 -8.34
CA VAL A 36 -12.00 -12.70 -8.23
C VAL A 36 -12.09 -14.21 -7.99
N ALA A 37 -13.10 -14.68 -7.26
CA ALA A 37 -13.33 -16.11 -7.01
C ALA A 37 -13.56 -16.92 -8.30
N GLN A 38 -13.86 -16.28 -9.45
CA GLN A 38 -13.91 -16.98 -10.73
C GLN A 38 -12.56 -17.62 -11.12
N LEU A 39 -11.44 -17.09 -10.62
CA LEU A 39 -10.09 -17.63 -10.86
C LEU A 39 -9.88 -18.99 -10.17
N GLU A 40 -10.65 -19.31 -9.11
CA GLU A 40 -10.56 -20.61 -8.41
C GLU A 40 -10.95 -21.80 -9.30
N LYS A 41 -11.67 -21.54 -10.41
CA LYS A 41 -12.05 -22.57 -11.39
C LYS A 41 -10.89 -23.06 -12.24
N VAL A 42 -9.76 -22.34 -12.23
CA VAL A 42 -8.59 -22.67 -13.04
C VAL A 42 -7.63 -23.51 -12.21
N ASN A 43 -7.32 -24.72 -12.68
CA ASN A 43 -6.32 -25.55 -12.02
C ASN A 43 -4.91 -24.97 -12.24
N THR A 44 -4.22 -24.63 -11.14
CA THR A 44 -2.84 -24.13 -11.14
C THR A 44 -1.85 -25.13 -10.51
N ASP A 45 -2.26 -26.38 -10.31
CA ASP A 45 -1.40 -27.45 -9.78
C ASP A 45 -0.13 -27.61 -10.64
N GLY A 46 1.03 -27.52 -9.98
CA GLY A 46 2.33 -27.62 -10.65
C GLY A 46 2.75 -26.37 -11.42
N VAL A 47 1.97 -25.29 -11.42
CA VAL A 47 2.34 -24.02 -12.04
C VAL A 47 3.06 -23.14 -11.01
N ALA A 48 4.32 -22.83 -11.27
CA ALA A 48 5.09 -21.92 -10.42
C ALA A 48 4.53 -20.48 -10.52
N PRO A 49 4.39 -19.73 -9.40
CA PRO A 49 3.97 -18.35 -9.43
C PRO A 49 4.94 -17.47 -10.22
N LEU A 50 4.41 -16.57 -11.03
CA LEU A 50 5.20 -15.58 -11.76
C LEU A 50 5.47 -14.37 -10.85
N VAL A 51 6.71 -14.28 -10.32
CA VAL A 51 7.09 -13.21 -9.36
C VAL A 51 7.63 -11.97 -10.09
N HIS A 52 8.51 -12.17 -11.07
CA HIS A 52 9.11 -11.11 -11.88
C HIS A 52 9.08 -11.52 -13.35
N LEU A 53 8.88 -10.54 -14.24
CA LEU A 53 9.01 -10.74 -15.69
C LEU A 53 10.48 -10.72 -16.14
N SER A 54 11.38 -10.14 -15.33
CA SER A 54 12.81 -10.07 -15.61
C SER A 54 13.54 -11.31 -15.08
N HIS A 55 14.62 -11.67 -15.76
CA HIS A 55 15.53 -12.75 -15.38
C HIS A 55 16.72 -12.23 -14.56
N GLU A 56 16.61 -11.02 -14.02
CA GLU A 56 17.71 -10.37 -13.32
C GLU A 56 17.92 -11.01 -11.95
N ILE A 57 19.15 -11.40 -11.69
CA ILE A 57 19.56 -12.04 -10.44
C ILE A 57 20.72 -11.21 -9.89
N ASN A 58 20.62 -10.80 -8.63
CA ASN A 58 21.70 -10.08 -7.92
C ASN A 58 22.16 -8.79 -8.61
N VAL A 59 21.21 -7.94 -9.03
CA VAL A 59 21.54 -6.58 -9.52
C VAL A 59 21.94 -5.71 -8.33
N LEU A 60 23.24 -5.70 -8.03
CA LEU A 60 23.81 -4.95 -6.92
C LEU A 60 24.25 -3.56 -7.37
N ARG A 61 24.02 -2.57 -6.50
CA ARG A 61 24.58 -1.22 -6.63
C ARG A 61 25.99 -1.20 -6.00
N PRO A 62 26.98 -0.52 -6.60
CA PRO A 62 28.28 -0.30 -5.95
C PRO A 62 28.13 0.48 -4.64
N ASP A 63 28.99 0.19 -3.66
CA ASP A 63 29.00 0.86 -2.36
C ASP A 63 29.72 2.22 -2.44
N GLU A 64 29.07 3.16 -3.12
CA GLU A 64 29.54 4.53 -3.28
C GLU A 64 28.55 5.50 -2.64
N ALA A 65 29.04 6.45 -1.84
CA ALA A 65 28.23 7.50 -1.27
C ALA A 65 27.85 8.53 -2.35
N ARG A 66 26.56 8.85 -2.45
CA ARG A 66 26.03 9.86 -3.37
C ARG A 66 25.01 10.73 -2.63
N ASN A 67 25.17 12.05 -2.69
CA ASN A 67 24.16 12.99 -2.21
C ASN A 67 23.39 13.54 -3.41
N THR A 68 22.25 12.94 -3.73
CA THR A 68 21.51 13.20 -4.96
C THR A 68 20.42 14.27 -4.82
N VAL A 69 20.11 14.70 -3.59
CA VAL A 69 19.01 15.63 -3.32
C VAL A 69 19.45 16.60 -2.22
N SER A 70 19.38 17.90 -2.50
CA SER A 70 19.61 18.93 -1.49
C SER A 70 18.45 18.98 -0.49
N ARG A 71 18.71 19.47 0.72
CA ARG A 71 17.66 19.64 1.75
C ARG A 71 16.47 20.48 1.25
N GLN A 72 16.76 21.54 0.49
CA GLN A 72 15.72 22.41 -0.08
C GLN A 72 14.83 21.64 -1.08
N GLU A 73 15.42 20.79 -1.92
CA GLU A 73 14.68 19.96 -2.86
C GLU A 73 13.85 18.89 -2.14
N ALA A 74 14.41 18.27 -1.09
CA ALA A 74 13.71 17.27 -0.29
C ALA A 74 12.48 17.85 0.43
N LEU A 75 12.57 19.08 0.94
CA LEU A 75 11.48 19.73 1.69
C LEU A 75 10.46 20.45 0.80
N ARG A 76 10.74 20.62 -0.49
CA ARG A 76 9.89 21.40 -1.43
C ARG A 76 8.41 20.97 -1.43
N ASN A 77 8.14 19.67 -1.28
CA ASN A 77 6.79 19.11 -1.31
C ASN A 77 6.25 18.75 0.09
N ALA A 78 6.96 19.10 1.16
CA ALA A 78 6.53 18.81 2.52
C ALA A 78 5.27 19.62 2.86
N PRO A 79 4.15 18.99 3.26
CA PRO A 79 2.94 19.72 3.65
C PRO A 79 3.18 20.68 4.83
N ARG A 80 4.06 20.28 5.74
CA ARG A 80 4.61 21.12 6.81
C ARG A 80 6.06 20.74 7.05
N HIS A 81 6.91 21.74 7.17
CA HIS A 81 8.29 21.58 7.62
C HIS A 81 8.63 22.75 8.55
N ASP A 82 9.60 22.53 9.43
CA ASP A 82 10.33 23.60 10.10
C ASP A 82 11.74 23.56 9.53
N SER A 83 12.44 24.70 9.44
CA SER A 83 13.84 24.88 9.01
C SER A 83 14.43 23.69 8.22
N ASP A 84 14.80 22.62 8.92
CA ASP A 84 15.48 21.45 8.38
C ASP A 84 14.70 20.12 8.43
N TYR A 85 13.48 20.08 8.98
CA TYR A 85 12.74 18.86 9.32
C TYR A 85 11.29 18.83 8.81
N PHE A 86 10.80 17.64 8.44
CA PHE A 86 9.37 17.40 8.24
C PHE A 86 8.62 17.49 9.57
N ARG A 87 7.51 18.24 9.57
CA ARG A 87 6.71 18.46 10.78
C ARG A 87 5.48 17.56 10.77
N VAL A 88 5.42 16.63 11.72
CA VAL A 88 4.30 15.71 11.91
C VAL A 88 3.73 15.82 13.34
N PRO A 89 2.46 15.44 13.58
CA PRO A 89 1.93 15.30 14.93
C PRO A 89 2.82 14.36 15.76
N LYS A 90 2.99 14.67 17.05
CA LYS A 90 3.74 13.82 17.96
C LYS A 90 3.05 12.47 18.08
N VAL A 91 3.78 11.38 17.87
CA VAL A 91 3.33 10.02 18.18
C VAL A 91 3.25 9.93 19.70
N LEU A 92 2.05 9.70 20.22
CA LEU A 92 1.77 9.45 21.63
C LEU A 92 1.36 7.98 21.77
N ASP A 93 1.84 7.32 22.81
CA ASP A 93 1.43 5.97 23.20
C ASP A 93 0.17 6.00 24.08
#